data_AF-A0A387B8Q7-F1
#
_entry.id   AF-A0A387B8Q7-F1
#
_cell.length_a   1.000
_cell.length_b   1.000
_cell.length_c   1.000
_cell.angle_alpha   90.00
_cell.angle_beta   90.00
_cell.angle_gamma   90.00
#
_symmetry.space_group_name_H-M   'P 1'
#
loop_
_entity.id
_entity.type
_entity.pdbx_description
1 polymer ?
#
loop_
_entity_poly.entity_id
_entity_poly.type
_entity_poly.pdbx_seq_one_letter_code
_entity_poly.pdbx_strand_id
1 'polypeptide(L)'
;MNKIFIEIGFDLDNNRFGFGRSVEIEHADGTEKRLKISVKPDKLVSRYVRIWLGKTVLIFDSQSPHFSVRKKTRRNFKFVIGKWGEKG
;
A
#
# COMPACT_ATOMS: atom_id res chain seq x y z
N MET A 1 13.51 -4.17 -13.04
CA MET A 1 12.15 -4.74 -12.88
C MET A 1 11.29 -3.71 -12.18
N ASN A 2 10.06 -3.50 -12.65
CA ASN A 2 9.15 -2.52 -12.05
C ASN A 2 8.39 -3.19 -10.91
N LYS A 3 8.27 -2.53 -9.75
CA LYS A 3 7.42 -3.01 -8.65
C LYS A 3 6.02 -2.44 -8.82
N ILE A 4 5.02 -3.27 -8.61
CA ILE A 4 3.61 -2.88 -8.67
C ILE A 4 3.02 -3.09 -7.28
N PHE A 5 2.50 -2.03 -6.70
CA PHE A 5 1.76 -2.00 -5.45
C PHE A 5 0.28 -1.80 -5.76
N ILE A 6 -0.57 -2.70 -5.26
CA ILE A 6 -2.01 -2.62 -5.42
C ILE A 6 -2.60 -2.57 -4.02
N GLU A 7 -3.24 -1.47 -3.68
CA GLU A 7 -3.81 -1.19 -2.38
C GLU A 7 -5.32 -1.00 -2.50
N ILE A 8 -6.08 -1.63 -1.60
CA ILE A 8 -7.52 -1.42 -1.46
C ILE A 8 -7.78 -1.18 0.02
N GLY A 9 -8.56 -0.16 0.35
CA GLY A 9 -8.78 0.13 1.74
C GLY A 9 -9.68 1.30 2.03
N PHE A 10 -9.78 1.56 3.32
CA PHE A 10 -10.42 2.69 3.92
C PHE A 10 -9.39 3.78 4.22
N ASP A 11 -9.55 4.94 3.61
CA ASP A 11 -8.77 6.16 3.83
C ASP A 11 -9.74 7.35 3.94
N LEU A 12 -9.94 7.82 5.18
CA LEU A 12 -10.78 8.98 5.48
C LEU A 12 -10.19 10.32 5.02
N ASP A 13 -8.90 10.34 4.69
CA ASP A 13 -8.18 11.57 4.33
C ASP A 13 -8.34 11.89 2.84
N ASN A 14 -8.33 10.84 2.00
CA ASN A 14 -8.34 10.98 0.54
C ASN A 14 -9.70 10.70 -0.11
N ASN A 15 -10.59 9.93 0.52
CA ASN A 15 -11.88 9.56 -0.06
C ASN A 15 -13.05 9.98 0.82
N ARG A 16 -14.00 10.73 0.24
CA ARG A 16 -15.20 11.25 0.92
C ARG A 16 -16.13 10.17 1.50
N PHE A 17 -16.07 8.95 0.93
CA PHE A 17 -16.79 7.75 1.41
C PHE A 17 -15.88 6.77 2.15
N GLY A 18 -14.62 7.15 2.39
CA GLY A 18 -13.61 6.34 3.04
C GLY A 18 -13.06 5.18 2.21
N PHE A 19 -13.82 4.51 1.35
CA PHE A 19 -13.29 3.36 0.59
C PHE A 19 -12.66 3.72 -0.76
N GLY A 20 -11.51 3.13 -1.11
CA GLY A 20 -10.81 3.37 -2.37
C GLY A 20 -9.86 2.24 -2.79
N ARG A 21 -9.51 2.24 -4.08
CA ARG A 21 -8.46 1.40 -4.67
C ARG A 21 -7.37 2.29 -5.25
N SER A 22 -6.11 1.95 -4.98
CA SER A 22 -4.92 2.60 -5.52
C SER A 22 -4.04 1.55 -6.21
N VAL A 23 -3.48 1.90 -7.35
CA VAL A 23 -2.39 1.14 -7.98
C VAL A 23 -1.22 2.08 -8.16
N GLU A 24 -0.05 1.65 -7.69
CA GLU A 24 1.20 2.41 -7.78
C GLU A 24 2.25 1.52 -8.44
N ILE A 25 3.01 2.08 -9.38
CA ILE A 25 4.12 1.43 -10.05
C ILE A 25 5.38 2.20 -9.70
N GLU A 26 6.33 1.51 -9.08
CA GLU A 26 7.69 2.00 -8.85
C GLU A 26 8.58 1.45 -9.96
N HIS A 27 9.12 2.35 -10.78
CA HIS A 27 10.01 2.03 -11.86
C HIS A 27 11.44 1.79 -11.36
N ALA A 28 12.25 1.09 -12.16
CA ALA A 28 13.64 0.78 -11.81
C ALA A 28 14.53 2.03 -11.67
N ASP A 29 14.13 3.17 -12.25
CA ASP A 29 14.78 4.47 -12.11
C ASP A 29 14.38 5.22 -10.82
N GLY A 30 13.54 4.61 -9.98
CA GLY A 30 13.01 5.19 -8.74
C GLY A 30 11.79 6.09 -8.95
N THR A 31 11.27 6.22 -10.19
CA THR A 31 10.07 7.02 -10.43
C THR A 31 8.80 6.27 -10.01
N GLU A 32 7.89 6.96 -9.32
CA GLU A 32 6.61 6.41 -8.87
C GLU A 32 5.47 6.94 -9.75
N LYS A 33 4.63 6.06 -10.28
CA LYS A 33 3.42 6.40 -11.03
C LYS A 33 2.18 5.80 -10.41
N ARG A 34 1.20 6.64 -10.13
CA ARG A 34 -0.12 6.22 -9.63
C ARG A 34 -1.09 6.03 -10.79
N LEU A 35 -1.69 4.85 -10.87
CA LEU A 35 -2.63 4.45 -11.91
C LEU A 35 -4.02 4.25 -11.30
N LYS A 36 -5.04 4.73 -12.01
CA LYS A 36 -6.46 4.44 -11.69
C LYS A 36 -6.95 3.15 -12.35
N ILE A 37 -6.14 2.56 -13.23
CA ILE A 37 -6.47 1.33 -13.97
C ILE A 37 -6.03 0.08 -13.21
N SER A 38 -6.70 -1.05 -13.49
CA SER A 38 -6.37 -2.33 -12.91
C SER A 38 -5.14 -2.93 -13.60
N VAL A 39 -4.00 -2.92 -12.92
CA VAL A 39 -2.78 -3.60 -13.37
C VAL A 39 -2.58 -4.88 -12.55
N LYS A 40 -2.03 -5.92 -13.17
CA LYS A 40 -1.67 -7.19 -12.52
C LYS A 40 -0.14 -7.37 -12.62
N PRO A 41 0.55 -7.69 -11.50
CA PRO A 41 1.96 -8.09 -11.55
C PRO A 41 2.10 -9.48 -12.13
N ASP A 42 3.22 -9.74 -12.82
CA ASP A 42 3.52 -11.07 -13.37
C ASP A 42 3.87 -12.05 -12.25
N LYS A 43 4.62 -11.57 -11.26
CA LYS A 43 4.98 -12.32 -10.05
C LYS A 43 4.50 -11.59 -8.81
N LEU A 44 3.62 -12.24 -8.04
CA LEU A 44 3.23 -11.75 -6.72
C LEU A 44 4.34 -12.05 -5.72
N VAL A 45 4.87 -11.03 -5.05
CA VAL A 45 5.96 -11.21 -4.07
C VAL A 45 5.42 -11.26 -2.65
N SER A 46 4.61 -10.29 -2.24
CA SER A 46 4.06 -10.27 -0.89
C SER A 46 2.70 -9.58 -0.81
N ARG A 47 2.00 -9.82 0.30
CA ARG A 47 0.76 -9.14 0.69
C ARG A 47 0.99 -8.47 2.03
N TYR A 48 0.37 -7.32 2.23
CA TYR A 48 0.47 -6.59 3.48
C TYR A 48 -0.85 -5.97 3.90
N VAL A 49 -1.00 -5.75 5.20
CA VAL A 49 -2.10 -5.02 5.82
C VAL A 49 -1.50 -3.86 6.58
N ARG A 50 -1.91 -2.64 6.24
CA ARG A 50 -1.49 -1.41 6.91
C ARG A 50 -2.67 -0.78 7.62
N ILE A 51 -2.54 -0.62 8.93
CA ILE A 51 -3.55 0.00 9.78
C ILE A 51 -2.95 1.25 10.42
N TRP A 52 -3.46 2.41 10.04
CA TRP A 52 -3.20 3.67 10.71
C TRP A 52 -4.27 3.88 11.77
N LEU A 53 -3.87 3.88 13.05
CA LEU A 53 -4.71 4.15 14.20
C LEU A 53 -4.16 5.37 14.96
N GLY A 54 -4.78 6.54 14.75
CA GLY A 54 -4.37 7.77 15.41
C GLY A 54 -2.96 8.18 14.98
N LYS A 55 -1.98 8.11 15.90
CA LYS A 55 -0.57 8.43 15.62
C LYS A 55 0.28 7.19 15.31
N THR A 56 -0.31 6.00 15.31
CA THR A 56 0.41 4.74 15.13
C THR A 56 0.04 4.10 13.81
N VAL A 57 1.04 3.60 13.08
CA VAL A 57 0.88 2.85 11.85
C VAL A 57 1.41 1.45 12.07
N LEU A 58 0.53 0.47 11.99
CA LEU A 58 0.84 -0.95 12.02
C LEU A 58 0.92 -1.45 10.58
N ILE A 59 1.97 -2.20 10.26
CA ILE A 59 2.16 -2.82 8.95
C ILE A 59 2.43 -4.28 9.22
N PHE A 60 1.55 -5.15 8.73
CA PHE A 60 1.73 -6.59 8.71
C PHE A 60 2.06 -6.98 7.28
N ASP A 61 3.17 -7.65 7.04
CA ASP A 61 3.59 -8.09 5.71
C ASP A 61 3.77 -9.62 5.73
N SER A 62 3.45 -10.33 4.65
CA SER A 62 3.75 -11.77 4.58
C SER A 62 5.24 -12.05 4.44
N GLN A 63 6.06 -11.03 4.14
CA GLN A 63 7.51 -11.09 4.07
C GLN A 63 8.14 -10.52 5.35
N SER A 64 9.29 -11.08 5.74
CA SER A 64 10.08 -10.58 6.87
C SER A 64 10.33 -9.07 6.75
N PRO A 65 10.10 -8.26 7.81
CA PRO A 65 9.99 -8.63 9.23
C PRO A 65 8.58 -9.04 9.71
N HIS A 66 7.64 -9.31 8.80
CA HIS A 66 6.25 -9.69 9.04
C HIS A 66 5.35 -8.70 9.76
N PHE A 67 5.92 -7.92 10.68
CA PHE A 67 5.23 -6.89 11.43
C PHE A 67 6.17 -5.70 11.64
N SER A 68 5.61 -4.50 11.53
CA SER A 68 6.34 -3.26 11.72
C SER A 68 5.41 -2.21 12.28
N VAL A 69 5.90 -1.46 13.25
CA VAL A 69 5.16 -0.37 13.91
C VAL A 69 5.90 0.94 13.68
N ARG A 70 5.19 1.96 13.22
CA ARG A 70 5.73 3.29 13.00
C ARG A 70 4.87 4.33 13.71
N LYS A 71 5.49 5.31 14.36
CA LYS A 71 4.80 6.47 14.93
C LYS A 71 4.81 7.64 13.94
N LYS A 72 3.71 8.37 13.88
CA LYS A 72 3.50 9.56 13.04
C LYS A 72 3.08 10.73 13.92
N THR A 73 3.43 11.94 13.49
CA THR A 73 3.12 13.18 14.21
C THR A 73 1.64 13.52 14.12
N ARG A 74 1.05 13.36 12.92
CA ARG A 74 -0.38 13.59 12.65
C ARG A 74 -1.25 12.41 13.07
N ARG A 75 -2.49 12.72 13.48
CA ARG A 75 -3.54 11.73 13.71
C ARG A 75 -4.26 11.42 12.40
N ASN A 76 -4.46 10.15 12.10
CA ASN A 76 -5.26 9.70 10.97
C ASN A 76 -5.86 8.33 11.28
N PHE A 77 -6.88 7.93 10.52
CA PHE A 77 -7.41 6.57 10.54
C PHE A 77 -7.49 6.03 9.11
N LYS A 78 -6.72 4.98 8.85
CA LYS A 78 -6.65 4.31 7.55
C LYS A 78 -6.54 2.81 7.76
N PHE A 79 -7.20 2.03 6.93
CA PHE A 79 -7.08 0.58 6.92
C PHE A 79 -6.92 0.11 5.48
N VAL A 80 -5.75 -0.39 5.12
CA VAL A 80 -5.41 -0.72 3.74
C VAL A 80 -4.88 -2.14 3.66
N ILE A 81 -5.42 -2.92 2.73
CA ILE A 81 -4.90 -4.22 2.35
C ILE A 81 -4.20 -4.03 1.01
N GLY A 82 -2.90 -4.26 1.01
CA GLY A 82 -2.03 -4.12 -0.13
C GLY A 82 -1.45 -5.45 -0.58
N LYS A 83 -1.00 -5.48 -1.82
CA LYS A 83 -0.12 -6.52 -2.31
C LYS A 83 0.88 -5.91 -3.26
N TRP A 84 2.08 -6.45 -3.27
CA TRP A 84 3.11 -6.01 -4.17
C TRP A 84 3.73 -7.18 -4.94
N GLY A 85 4.16 -6.87 -6.15
CA GLY A 85 4.77 -7.82 -7.05
C GLY A 85 5.66 -7.13 -8.05
N GLU A 86 6.26 -7.92 -8.92
CA GLU A 86 7.16 -7.45 -9.96
C GLU A 86 6.51 -7.63 -11.32
N LYS A 87 6.79 -6.70 -12.21
CA LYS A 87 6.45 -6.78 -13.63
C LYS A 87 7.72 -6.62 -14.46
N GLY A 88 7.93 -7.59 -15.34
CA GLY A 88 9.08 -7.69 -16.26
C GLY A 88 9.01 -6.66 -17.37
#